data_AF-A0A1U7VFF3-F1
#
_entry.id   AF-A0A1U7VFF3-F1
#
_cell.length_a   1.000
_cell.length_b   1.000
_cell.length_c   1.000
_cell.angle_alpha   90.00
_cell.angle_beta   90.00
_cell.angle_gamma   90.00
#
_symmetry.space_group_name_H-M   'P 1'
#
loop_
_entity.id
_entity.type
_entity.pdbx_description
1 polymer ?
#
loop_
_entity_poly.entity_id
_entity_poly.type
_entity_poly.pdbx_seq_one_letter_code
_entity_poly.pdbx_strand_id
1 'polypeptide(L)'
;MDLNGFAAMDMDAENLGPCLTSFVDDGTVESHRYFLARRTVLEMLKDRGFAIPNSEIESTLEEFREKFGQKPDIERLRISSMHRNDLSNKVLVIFCGPNAVKVNVIRSILTQIMNKESLSRLLLIIQKPMTAPAMKAVELLPFKVEIFQITDLLVNITKHVLKPKHELLNNEEKEKLLKKYNLEEKQVRP
;
A
#
# COMPACT_ATOMS: atom_id res chain seq x y z
N MET A 1 -44.62 -33.89 54.74
CA MET A 1 -43.20 -34.24 54.83
C MET A 1 -42.77 -34.53 53.40
N ASP A 2 -42.59 -33.46 52.61
CA ASP A 2 -41.27 -32.91 52.26
C ASP A 2 -40.88 -33.48 50.89
N LEU A 3 -40.23 -32.83 49.93
CA LEU A 3 -39.86 -31.45 49.63
C LEU A 3 -39.28 -31.57 48.19
N ASN A 4 -39.48 -30.55 47.36
CA ASN A 4 -38.63 -30.20 46.21
C ASN A 4 -38.48 -31.19 45.04
N GLY A 5 -39.32 -31.03 44.02
CA GLY A 5 -38.99 -31.36 42.63
C GLY A 5 -38.77 -30.06 41.85
N PHE A 6 -37.51 -29.78 41.52
CA PHE A 6 -37.00 -28.59 40.85
C PHE A 6 -37.79 -28.24 39.58
N ALA A 7 -38.28 -27.00 39.50
CA ALA A 7 -38.74 -26.43 38.24
C ALA A 7 -37.53 -26.36 37.29
N ALA A 8 -37.67 -26.98 36.11
CA ALA A 8 -36.75 -26.75 35.01
C ALA A 8 -36.89 -25.29 34.57
N MET A 9 -35.92 -24.46 34.94
CA MET A 9 -35.73 -23.17 34.28
C MET A 9 -35.22 -23.49 32.88
N ASP A 10 -36.07 -23.23 31.88
CA ASP A 10 -35.62 -23.05 30.51
C ASP A 10 -34.52 -21.98 30.51
N MET A 11 -33.27 -22.41 30.34
CA MET A 11 -32.17 -21.49 30.06
C MET A 11 -32.34 -21.06 28.61
N ASP A 12 -32.90 -19.86 28.44
CA ASP A 12 -32.94 -19.13 27.19
C ASP A 12 -31.57 -19.18 26.50
N ALA A 13 -31.52 -19.87 25.36
CA ALA A 13 -30.36 -19.95 24.48
C ALA A 13 -30.22 -18.67 23.64
N GLU A 14 -30.48 -17.50 24.24
CA GLU A 14 -30.29 -16.22 23.59
C GLU A 14 -29.07 -15.54 24.20
N ASN A 15 -28.17 -15.10 23.30
CA ASN A 15 -27.02 -14.24 23.58
C ASN A 15 -25.68 -14.93 23.92
N LEU A 16 -25.33 -16.00 23.19
CA LEU A 16 -23.92 -16.24 22.87
C LEU A 16 -23.48 -15.10 21.94
N GLY A 17 -22.81 -14.08 22.51
CA GLY A 17 -22.15 -13.03 21.73
C GLY A 17 -21.27 -13.63 20.62
N PRO A 18 -20.90 -12.86 19.58
CA PRO A 18 -20.24 -13.38 18.39
C PRO A 18 -19.07 -14.30 18.79
N CYS A 19 -19.23 -15.59 18.51
CA CYS A 19 -18.25 -16.62 18.83
C CYS A 19 -16.92 -16.20 18.21
N LEU A 20 -15.78 -16.45 18.86
CA LEU A 20 -14.45 -16.10 18.34
C LEU A 20 -14.24 -16.57 16.88
N THR A 21 -14.93 -17.65 16.47
CA THR A 21 -14.97 -18.16 15.10
C THR A 21 -15.46 -17.13 14.07
N SER A 22 -16.36 -16.19 14.41
CA SER A 22 -16.82 -15.15 13.48
C SER A 22 -15.79 -14.04 13.24
N PHE A 23 -14.72 -13.98 14.04
CA PHE A 23 -13.57 -13.09 13.82
C PHE A 23 -12.41 -13.78 13.10
N VAL A 24 -12.54 -15.08 12.82
CA VAL A 24 -11.51 -15.82 12.10
C VAL A 24 -11.65 -15.51 10.63
N ASP A 25 -10.61 -14.90 10.08
CA ASP A 25 -10.48 -14.67 8.66
C ASP A 25 -10.31 -16.01 7.92
N ASP A 26 -11.37 -16.46 7.22
CA ASP A 26 -11.37 -17.67 6.39
C ASP A 26 -10.67 -17.51 5.02
N GLY A 27 -10.22 -16.30 4.69
CA GLY A 27 -9.60 -16.03 3.40
C GLY A 27 -8.10 -16.34 3.35
N THR A 28 -7.53 -16.25 2.15
CA THR A 28 -6.12 -16.66 1.97
C THR A 28 -5.15 -15.65 2.60
N VAL A 29 -4.05 -16.15 3.15
CA VAL A 29 -2.94 -15.31 3.65
C VAL A 29 -2.38 -14.39 2.56
N GLU A 30 -2.40 -14.84 1.30
CA GLU A 30 -1.94 -14.04 0.17
C GLU A 30 -2.83 -12.83 -0.10
N SER A 31 -4.16 -13.01 -0.07
CA SER A 31 -5.10 -11.88 -0.22
C SER A 31 -4.91 -10.84 0.87
N HIS A 32 -4.70 -11.27 2.11
CA HIS A 32 -4.45 -10.37 3.23
C HIS A 32 -3.13 -9.59 3.07
N ARG A 33 -2.06 -10.25 2.62
CA ARG A 33 -0.78 -9.58 2.33
C ARG A 33 -0.91 -8.51 1.24
N TYR A 34 -1.60 -8.82 0.15
CA TYR A 34 -1.83 -7.85 -0.93
C TYR A 34 -2.73 -6.69 -0.48
N PHE A 35 -3.75 -6.96 0.33
CA PHE A 35 -4.59 -5.93 0.92
C PHE A 35 -3.77 -4.95 1.77
N LEU A 36 -2.97 -5.45 2.72
CA LEU A 36 -2.13 -4.60 3.58
C LEU A 36 -1.15 -3.77 2.76
N ALA A 37 -0.43 -4.41 1.83
CA ALA A 37 0.52 -3.72 0.97
C ALA A 37 -0.15 -2.65 0.09
N ARG A 38 -1.32 -2.96 -0.50
CA ARG A 38 -2.08 -2.00 -1.32
C ARG A 38 -2.55 -0.82 -0.48
N ARG A 39 -3.06 -1.05 0.74
CA ARG A 39 -3.47 0.02 1.65
C ARG A 39 -2.30 0.93 2.03
N THR A 40 -1.17 0.37 2.42
CA THR A 40 0.05 1.14 2.73
C THR A 40 0.51 1.97 1.53
N VAL A 41 0.43 1.43 0.32
CA VAL A 41 0.80 2.16 -0.90
C VAL A 41 -0.17 3.30 -1.18
N LEU A 42 -1.48 3.10 -1.02
CA LEU A 42 -2.46 4.17 -1.17
C LEU A 42 -2.23 5.30 -0.16
N GLU A 43 -1.94 4.96 1.09
CA GLU A 43 -1.56 5.93 2.13
C GLU A 43 -0.29 6.69 1.73
N MET A 44 0.76 5.97 1.31
CA MET A 44 2.01 6.59 0.85
C MET A 44 1.80 7.52 -0.35
N LEU A 45 0.97 7.13 -1.32
CA LEU A 45 0.64 7.98 -2.46
C LEU A 45 -0.12 9.23 -2.02
N LYS A 46 -1.08 9.10 -1.11
CA LYS A 46 -1.81 10.23 -0.55
C LYS A 46 -0.88 11.20 0.18
N ASP A 47 0.02 10.69 1.02
CA ASP A 47 1.02 11.49 1.75
C ASP A 47 1.98 12.21 0.80
N ARG A 48 2.26 11.62 -0.36
CA ARG A 48 3.05 12.23 -1.45
C ARG A 48 2.27 13.22 -2.33
N GLY A 49 1.02 13.55 -1.97
CA GLY A 49 0.21 14.55 -2.68
C GLY A 49 -0.59 14.03 -3.88
N PHE A 50 -0.66 12.71 -4.09
CA PHE A 50 -1.49 12.13 -5.16
C PHE A 50 -2.98 12.16 -4.80
N ALA A 51 -3.83 12.20 -5.83
CA ALA A 51 -5.28 12.26 -5.72
C ALA A 51 -5.88 10.88 -5.40
N ILE A 52 -5.66 10.40 -4.17
CA ILE A 52 -6.24 9.15 -3.65
C ILE A 52 -7.47 9.44 -2.76
N PRO A 53 -8.65 8.83 -3.05
CA PRO A 53 -9.83 8.92 -2.19
C PRO A 53 -9.65 8.19 -0.84
N ASN A 54 -10.24 8.72 0.23
CA ASN A 54 -10.20 8.06 1.54
C ASN A 54 -10.94 6.72 1.53
N SER A 55 -12.03 6.62 0.78
CA SER A 55 -12.81 5.38 0.64
C SER A 55 -11.99 4.21 0.09
N GLU A 56 -10.97 4.47 -0.74
CA GLU A 56 -10.07 3.41 -1.21
C GLU A 56 -9.09 2.93 -0.13
N ILE A 57 -8.72 3.80 0.82
CA ILE A 57 -7.80 3.49 1.91
C ILE A 57 -8.53 2.77 3.05
N GLU A 58 -9.76 3.21 3.33
CA GLU A 58 -10.60 2.72 4.44
C GLU A 58 -11.38 1.45 4.08
N SER A 59 -11.26 0.96 2.83
CA SER A 59 -11.89 -0.27 2.38
C SER A 59 -11.50 -1.47 3.23
N THR A 60 -12.46 -2.37 3.49
CA THR A 60 -12.25 -3.55 4.34
C THR A 60 -11.56 -4.70 3.58
N LEU A 61 -11.10 -5.70 4.32
CA LEU A 61 -10.53 -6.90 3.71
C LEU A 61 -11.60 -7.72 2.97
N GLU A 62 -12.85 -7.74 3.45
CA GLU A 62 -13.96 -8.40 2.75
C GLU A 62 -14.21 -7.75 1.39
N GLU A 63 -14.37 -6.42 1.36
CA GLU A 63 -14.58 -5.65 0.12
C GLU A 63 -13.44 -5.86 -0.87
N PHE A 64 -12.20 -5.90 -0.38
CA PHE A 64 -11.03 -6.18 -1.20
C PHE A 64 -11.14 -7.56 -1.86
N ARG A 65 -11.56 -8.59 -1.12
CA ARG A 65 -11.69 -9.95 -1.65
C ARG A 65 -12.89 -10.12 -2.56
N GLU A 66 -13.97 -9.39 -2.34
CA GLU A 66 -15.09 -9.34 -3.28
C GLU A 66 -14.62 -8.74 -4.62
N LYS A 67 -13.82 -7.68 -4.58
CA LYS A 67 -13.33 -6.99 -5.77
C LYS A 67 -12.24 -7.75 -6.52
N PHE A 68 -11.26 -8.29 -5.80
CA PHE A 68 -10.05 -8.88 -6.39
C PHE A 68 -9.98 -10.41 -6.29
N GLY A 69 -10.85 -11.03 -5.49
CA GLY A 69 -10.90 -12.46 -5.26
C GLY A 69 -10.07 -12.93 -4.07
N GLN A 70 -10.34 -14.16 -3.63
CA GLN A 70 -9.58 -14.84 -2.56
C GLN A 70 -8.14 -15.17 -2.99
N LYS A 71 -7.89 -15.32 -4.29
CA LYS A 71 -6.55 -15.34 -4.90
C LYS A 71 -6.49 -14.13 -5.83
N PRO A 72 -5.93 -12.99 -5.37
CA PRO A 72 -5.99 -11.75 -6.12
C PRO A 72 -5.35 -11.88 -7.49
N ASP A 73 -6.05 -11.44 -8.53
CA ASP A 73 -5.41 -11.19 -9.81
C ASP A 73 -4.51 -9.96 -9.69
N ILE A 74 -3.20 -10.23 -9.72
CA ILE A 74 -2.14 -9.24 -9.51
C ILE A 74 -2.23 -8.10 -10.53
N GLU A 75 -2.67 -8.40 -11.75
CA GLU A 75 -2.81 -7.40 -12.81
C GLU A 75 -3.92 -6.38 -12.51
N ARG A 76 -4.95 -6.79 -11.76
CA ARG A 76 -6.05 -5.91 -11.34
C ARG A 76 -5.69 -5.04 -10.13
N LEU A 77 -4.61 -5.35 -9.42
CA LEU A 77 -4.15 -4.57 -8.26
C LEU A 77 -3.45 -3.25 -8.63
N ARG A 78 -3.26 -2.98 -9.93
CA ARG A 78 -2.62 -1.76 -10.43
C ARG A 78 -3.32 -0.51 -9.89
N ILE A 79 -2.52 0.48 -9.52
CA ILE A 79 -3.01 1.79 -9.08
C ILE A 79 -2.45 2.84 -10.04
N SER A 80 -3.31 3.67 -10.60
CA SER A 80 -2.91 4.83 -11.39
C SER A 80 -3.51 6.08 -10.74
N SER A 81 -2.68 7.08 -10.50
CA SER A 81 -3.13 8.34 -9.91
C SER A 81 -2.35 9.52 -10.48
N MET A 82 -2.98 10.69 -10.45
CA MET A 82 -2.38 11.96 -10.81
C MET A 82 -2.09 12.77 -9.54
N HIS A 83 -1.09 13.64 -9.58
CA HIS A 83 -0.80 14.55 -8.48
C HIS A 83 -1.90 15.63 -8.39
N ARG A 84 -2.28 16.04 -7.18
CA ARG A 84 -3.40 16.98 -6.97
C ARG A 84 -3.13 18.36 -7.58
N ASN A 85 -1.88 18.80 -7.54
CA ASN A 85 -1.47 20.14 -8.00
C ASN A 85 -0.77 20.12 -9.37
N ASP A 86 -0.45 18.94 -9.91
CA ASP A 86 0.30 18.81 -11.16
C ASP A 86 -0.23 17.60 -11.96
N LEU A 87 -1.08 17.89 -12.94
CA LEU A 87 -1.71 16.87 -13.77
C LEU A 87 -0.74 16.21 -14.76
N SER A 88 0.46 16.78 -14.97
CA SER A 88 1.50 16.10 -15.74
C SER A 88 2.19 15.00 -14.92
N ASN A 89 2.12 15.09 -13.59
CA ASN A 89 2.75 14.15 -12.68
C ASN A 89 1.84 12.95 -12.41
N LYS A 90 2.03 11.89 -13.19
CA LYS A 90 1.29 10.63 -13.05
C LYS A 90 2.17 9.56 -12.42
N VAL A 91 1.56 8.81 -11.51
CA VAL A 91 2.15 7.63 -10.87
C VAL A 91 1.39 6.38 -11.27
N LEU A 92 2.13 5.33 -11.60
CA LEU A 92 1.62 4.00 -11.82
C LEU A 92 2.28 3.05 -10.82
N VAL A 93 1.47 2.24 -10.15
CA VAL A 93 1.91 1.17 -9.26
C VAL A 93 1.56 -0.15 -9.89
N ILE A 94 2.53 -1.06 -9.94
CA ILE A 94 2.36 -2.41 -10.45
C ILE A 94 2.86 -3.40 -9.40
N PHE A 95 2.00 -4.37 -9.09
CA PHE A 95 2.36 -5.52 -8.28
C PHE A 95 2.95 -6.59 -9.18
N CYS A 96 4.07 -7.17 -8.77
CA CYS A 96 4.69 -8.28 -9.47
C CYS A 96 4.25 -9.63 -8.87
N GLY A 97 4.32 -10.67 -9.70
CA GLY A 97 4.09 -12.05 -9.30
C GLY A 97 4.96 -12.54 -8.15
N PRO A 98 4.64 -13.72 -7.58
CA PRO A 98 5.41 -14.33 -6.48
C PRO A 98 6.81 -14.80 -6.89
N ASN A 99 7.12 -14.78 -8.19
CA ASN A 99 8.39 -15.22 -8.74
C ASN A 99 9.40 -14.08 -8.83
N ALA A 100 10.68 -14.43 -8.92
CA ALA A 100 11.75 -13.46 -9.18
C ALA A 100 11.46 -12.70 -10.49
N VAL A 101 11.57 -11.38 -10.44
CA VAL A 101 11.29 -10.53 -11.59
C VAL A 101 12.41 -10.68 -12.62
N LYS A 102 12.05 -11.19 -13.80
CA LYS A 102 12.96 -11.38 -14.95
C LYS A 102 12.77 -10.26 -15.96
N VAL A 103 13.74 -10.12 -16.87
CA VAL A 103 13.73 -9.06 -17.91
C VAL A 103 12.46 -9.10 -18.76
N ASN A 104 11.95 -10.30 -19.06
CA ASN A 104 10.74 -10.46 -19.87
C ASN A 104 9.50 -9.86 -19.18
N VAL A 105 9.44 -9.93 -17.84
CA VAL A 105 8.35 -9.31 -17.05
C VAL A 105 8.43 -7.80 -17.15
N ILE A 106 9.63 -7.22 -16.98
CA ILE A 106 9.84 -5.77 -17.14
C ILE A 106 9.46 -5.31 -18.55
N ARG A 107 9.89 -6.03 -19.59
CA ARG A 107 9.51 -5.73 -20.97
C ARG A 107 7.99 -5.80 -21.18
N SER A 108 7.33 -6.82 -20.63
CA SER A 108 5.88 -6.97 -20.72
C SER A 108 5.14 -5.80 -20.04
N ILE A 109 5.56 -5.45 -18.83
CA ILE A 109 5.05 -4.26 -18.10
C ILE A 109 5.19 -3.02 -18.98
N LEU A 110 6.37 -2.79 -19.55
CA LEU A 110 6.61 -1.64 -20.41
C LEU A 110 5.72 -1.66 -21.65
N THR A 111 5.49 -2.80 -22.29
CA THR A 111 4.59 -2.86 -23.46
C THR A 111 3.14 -2.53 -23.12
N GLN A 112 2.69 -2.82 -21.89
CA GLN A 112 1.32 -2.56 -21.45
C GLN A 112 1.10 -1.13 -20.97
N ILE A 113 2.17 -0.37 -20.69
CA ILE A 113 2.07 1.05 -20.37
C ILE A 113 1.84 1.80 -21.69
N MET A 114 0.57 2.13 -21.97
CA MET A 114 0.17 2.81 -23.19
C MET A 114 0.70 4.24 -23.28
N ASN A 115 0.73 4.98 -22.16
CA ASN A 115 1.08 6.40 -22.12
C ASN A 115 2.42 6.64 -21.39
N LYS A 116 3.50 6.01 -21.87
CA LYS A 116 4.84 6.11 -21.26
C LYS A 116 5.32 7.54 -21.10
N GLU A 117 5.04 8.39 -22.08
CA GLU A 117 5.48 9.79 -22.10
C GLU A 117 4.80 10.66 -21.04
N SER A 118 3.60 10.27 -20.60
CA SER A 118 2.88 10.98 -19.53
C SER A 118 3.14 10.40 -18.14
N LEU A 119 3.92 9.33 -18.03
CA LEU A 119 4.21 8.66 -16.77
C LEU A 119 5.47 9.25 -16.14
N SER A 120 5.32 9.88 -14.98
CA SER A 120 6.46 10.49 -14.28
C SER A 120 7.15 9.52 -13.34
N ARG A 121 6.38 8.62 -12.73
CA ARG A 121 6.88 7.65 -11.74
C ARG A 121 6.23 6.29 -11.88
N LEU A 122 7.04 5.25 -11.78
CA LEU A 122 6.61 3.86 -11.70
C LEU A 122 7.03 3.25 -10.36
N LEU A 123 6.09 2.68 -9.62
CA LEU A 123 6.35 1.91 -8.40
C LEU A 123 6.17 0.43 -8.71
N LEU A 124 7.23 -0.36 -8.48
CA LEU A 124 7.22 -1.81 -8.65
C LEU A 124 7.23 -2.48 -7.28
N ILE A 125 6.18 -3.24 -6.98
CA ILE A 125 6.05 -3.97 -5.73
C ILE A 125 6.40 -5.43 -6.00
N ILE A 126 7.52 -5.90 -5.43
CA ILE A 126 8.07 -7.22 -5.70
C ILE A 126 8.00 -8.11 -4.45
N GLN A 127 7.81 -9.41 -4.64
CA GLN A 127 7.89 -10.39 -3.55
C GLN A 127 9.28 -11.03 -3.42
N LYS A 128 9.97 -11.17 -4.55
CA LYS A 128 11.30 -11.77 -4.66
C LYS A 128 12.22 -10.80 -5.38
N PRO A 129 13.54 -10.85 -5.11
CA PRO A 129 14.49 -9.96 -5.74
C PRO A 129 14.46 -10.09 -7.27
N MET A 130 14.73 -8.96 -7.92
CA MET A 130 14.85 -8.88 -9.37
C MET A 130 16.22 -9.39 -9.81
N THR A 131 16.29 -10.00 -11.01
CA THR A 131 17.57 -10.45 -11.55
C THR A 131 18.42 -9.25 -12.00
N ALA A 132 19.74 -9.36 -11.95
CA ALA A 132 20.64 -8.26 -12.36
C ALA A 132 20.36 -7.73 -13.78
N PRO A 133 20.05 -8.58 -14.80
CA PRO A 133 19.63 -8.08 -16.11
C PRO A 133 18.34 -7.26 -16.08
N ALA A 134 17.40 -7.59 -15.19
CA ALA A 134 16.14 -6.86 -15.06
C ALA A 134 16.33 -5.54 -14.31
N MET A 135 17.23 -5.48 -13.32
CA MET A 135 17.68 -4.23 -12.69
C MET A 135 18.23 -3.25 -13.73
N LYS A 136 19.17 -3.71 -14.58
CA LYS A 136 19.72 -2.88 -15.66
C LYS A 136 18.65 -2.40 -16.63
N ALA A 137 17.65 -3.23 -16.95
CA ALA A 137 16.56 -2.83 -17.82
C ALA A 137 15.67 -1.73 -17.20
N VAL A 138 15.51 -1.73 -15.87
CA VAL A 138 14.77 -0.69 -15.15
C VAL A 138 15.56 0.63 -15.09
N GLU A 139 16.87 0.57 -14.91
CA GLU A 139 17.75 1.76 -14.88
C GLU A 139 17.79 2.52 -16.20
N LEU A 140 17.56 1.83 -17.33
CA LEU A 140 17.53 2.42 -18.66
C LEU A 140 16.22 3.16 -18.99
N LEU A 141 15.26 3.18 -18.06
CA LEU A 141 13.96 3.82 -18.29
C LEU A 141 14.05 5.35 -18.18
N PRO A 142 13.31 6.08 -19.03
CA PRO A 142 13.38 7.54 -19.07
C PRO A 142 12.66 8.22 -17.90
N PHE A 143 11.94 7.47 -17.07
CA PHE A 143 11.19 7.97 -15.92
C PHE A 143 11.67 7.29 -14.63
N LYS A 144 11.38 7.92 -13.49
CA LYS A 144 11.83 7.41 -12.19
C LYS A 144 11.09 6.13 -11.82
N VAL A 145 11.84 5.07 -11.51
CA VAL A 145 11.29 3.81 -11.01
C VAL A 145 11.71 3.60 -9.55
N GLU A 146 10.75 3.29 -8.69
CA GLU A 146 10.96 2.96 -7.29
C GLU A 146 10.53 1.50 -7.06
N ILE A 147 11.39 0.71 -6.40
CA ILE A 147 11.13 -0.71 -6.16
C ILE A 147 10.94 -0.91 -4.66
N PHE A 148 9.85 -1.60 -4.29
CA PHE A 148 9.53 -1.93 -2.90
C PHE A 148 9.34 -3.42 -2.73
N GLN A 149 9.86 -4.00 -1.65
CA GLN A 149 9.48 -5.36 -1.25
C GLN A 149 8.08 -5.31 -0.64
N ILE A 150 7.24 -6.29 -0.98
CA ILE A 150 5.89 -6.38 -0.41
C ILE A 150 5.94 -6.51 1.13
N THR A 151 6.99 -7.15 1.66
CA THR A 151 7.21 -7.35 3.10
C THR A 151 7.34 -6.03 3.84
N ASP A 152 7.94 -5.03 3.21
CA ASP A 152 8.18 -3.71 3.80
C ASP A 152 6.90 -2.86 3.82
N LEU A 153 5.91 -3.24 3.01
CA LEU A 153 4.63 -2.55 2.86
C LEU A 153 3.50 -3.18 3.70
N LEU A 154 3.75 -4.31 4.38
CA LEU A 154 2.74 -4.97 5.21
C LEU A 154 2.33 -4.12 6.42
N VAL A 155 3.21 -3.22 6.86
CA VAL A 155 2.96 -2.28 7.95
C VAL A 155 3.38 -0.88 7.51
N ASN A 156 2.50 0.10 7.66
CA ASN A 156 2.88 1.47 7.42
C ASN A 156 3.74 2.01 8.57
N ILE A 157 5.06 2.06 8.35
CA ILE A 157 6.03 2.54 9.33
C ILE A 157 5.88 4.03 9.69
N THR A 158 5.18 4.84 8.88
CA THR A 158 4.95 6.26 9.22
C THR A 158 3.94 6.46 10.35
N LYS A 159 3.13 5.43 10.64
CA LYS A 159 2.15 5.43 11.73
C LYS A 159 2.71 4.86 13.04
N HIS A 160 3.98 4.44 13.05
CA HIS A 160 4.62 3.95 14.25
C HIS A 160 4.80 5.09 15.26
N VAL A 161 4.45 4.84 16.53
CA VAL A 161 4.44 5.84 17.63
C VAL A 161 5.76 6.62 17.75
N LEU A 162 6.89 5.96 17.43
CA LEU A 162 8.23 6.54 17.56
C LEU A 162 8.71 7.34 16.33
N LYS A 163 7.91 7.47 15.26
CA LYS A 163 8.33 8.20 14.05
C LYS A 163 7.70 9.60 14.02
N PRO A 164 8.50 10.68 14.09
CA PRO A 164 7.98 12.04 13.91
C PRO A 164 7.44 12.21 12.49
N LYS A 165 6.48 13.12 12.31
CA LYS A 165 5.97 13.47 10.97
C LYS A 165 7.07 14.18 10.19
N HIS A 166 7.35 13.70 8.99
CA HIS A 166 8.30 14.31 8.06
C HIS A 166 7.51 15.01 6.95
N GLU A 167 7.62 16.33 6.87
CA GLU A 167 7.00 17.14 5.81
C GLU A 167 8.08 17.61 4.84
N LEU A 168 7.80 17.52 3.53
CA LEU A 168 8.69 18.05 2.50
C LEU A 168 8.52 19.58 2.45
N LEU A 169 9.61 20.31 2.73
CA LEU A 169 9.64 21.76 2.61
C LEU A 169 9.78 22.16 1.14
N ASN A 170 8.95 23.11 0.69
CA ASN A 170 9.13 23.75 -0.61
C ASN A 170 10.36 24.67 -0.61
N ASN A 171 10.87 25.04 -1.79
CA ASN A 171 12.07 25.89 -1.91
C ASN A 171 11.93 27.23 -1.15
N GLU A 172 10.76 27.86 -1.22
CA GLU A 172 10.49 29.10 -0.49
C GLU A 172 10.46 28.90 1.03
N GLU A 173 9.91 27.78 1.50
CA GLU A 173 9.85 27.46 2.92
C GLU A 173 11.23 27.10 3.46
N LYS A 174 12.03 26.39 2.65
CA LYS A 174 13.43 26.10 2.92
C LYS A 174 14.25 27.38 3.04
N GLU A 175 14.12 28.32 2.09
CA GLU A 175 14.80 29.62 2.18
C GLU A 175 14.36 30.43 3.40
N LYS A 176 13.06 30.46 3.71
CA LYS A 176 12.55 31.12 4.93
C LYS A 176 13.12 30.48 6.19
N LEU A 177 13.26 29.16 6.22
CA LEU A 177 13.79 28.42 7.37
C LEU A 177 15.29 28.68 7.54
N LEU A 178 16.06 28.65 6.45
CA LEU A 178 17.50 29.01 6.46
C LEU A 178 17.70 30.46 6.94
N LYS A 179 16.90 31.41 6.45
CA LYS A 179 16.93 32.81 6.89
C LYS A 179 16.52 32.98 8.35
N LYS A 180 15.46 32.29 8.81
CA LYS A 180 14.98 32.40 10.19
C LYS A 180 16.01 31.91 11.21
N TYR A 181 16.75 30.85 10.89
CA TYR A 181 17.76 30.27 11.78
C TYR A 181 19.19 30.71 11.44
N ASN A 182 19.38 31.61 10.46
CA ASN A 182 20.70 32.02 9.95
C ASN A 182 21.63 30.83 9.67
N LEU A 183 21.10 29.80 9.01
CA LEU A 183 21.84 28.59 8.67
C LEU A 183 22.27 28.61 7.20
N GLU A 184 23.46 28.07 6.94
CA GLU A 184 23.85 27.69 5.59
C GLU A 184 23.29 26.31 5.25
N GLU A 185 22.98 26.08 3.97
CA GLU A 185 22.38 24.82 3.50
C GLU A 185 23.20 23.58 3.87
N LYS A 186 24.54 23.72 3.99
CA LYS A 186 25.47 22.67 4.40
C LYS A 186 25.34 22.23 5.86
N GLN A 187 24.69 23.04 6.71
CA GLN A 187 24.54 22.78 8.14
C GLN A 187 23.25 22.04 8.48
N VAL A 188 22.31 21.93 7.52
CA VAL A 188 21.06 21.19 7.69
C VAL A 188 21.34 19.71 7.50
N ARG A 189 21.03 18.89 8.53
CA ARG A 189 21.13 17.44 8.41
C ARG A 189 20.05 16.91 7.45
N PRO A 190 20.40 16.05 6.48
CA PRO A 190 19.46 15.46 5.53
C PRO A 190 18.48 14.49 6.21
#